data_AF-N1VTM5-F1
#
_entry.id   AF-N1VTM5-F1
#
_cell.length_a   1.000
_cell.length_b   1.000
_cell.length_c   1.000
_cell.angle_alpha   90.00
_cell.angle_beta   90.00
_cell.angle_gamma   90.00
#
_symmetry.space_group_name_H-M   'P 1'
#
loop_
_entity.id
_entity.type
_entity.pdbx_description
1 polymer ?
#
loop_
_entity_poly.entity_id
_entity_poly.type
_entity_poly.pdbx_seq_one_letter_code
_entity_poly.pdbx_strand_id
1 'polypeptide(L)'
;MFFHSFSLALLFLFPTLIWGQKLIGNQEYPEILWGKDQEFDTSDFPNGSFIYHKEDFILARGKLFQGEPPKSNGSFTYGTDTITNSGKWNNDTMELLFNGKPNARAEVIKRLEAGVRFDPQFFPFRYNLGRLYSLEMKYELAIVEFEYAKAEMPEYFKTYLHIAILSEITRQVYYAILNYKLAVEKNPYDTEALIRLADHYLATGLKNRALLYLKKALTIEEESPNVKLGFARLEMEKGNFHIAYKIFNRTTLTTAEGKPKPYDKKFHYYFAETASKVTDYETAEEEYTKMLSFTNDPFFATVSSKVIARRRDIAKKFAEAKRTQLDDSEEEAAPANE
;
A
#
# COMPACT_ATOMS: atom_id res chain seq x y z
N MET A 1 27.15 51.80 -32.80
CA MET A 1 26.81 50.40 -33.17
C MET A 1 27.07 49.53 -31.96
N PHE A 2 26.15 48.59 -31.71
CA PHE A 2 25.79 48.02 -30.40
C PHE A 2 26.87 47.17 -29.71
N PHE A 3 27.05 47.41 -28.41
CA PHE A 3 27.65 46.47 -27.45
C PHE A 3 26.67 45.32 -27.19
N HIS A 4 27.12 44.08 -27.34
CA HIS A 4 26.36 42.89 -26.97
C HIS A 4 26.58 42.56 -25.49
N SER A 5 25.56 42.81 -24.67
CA SER A 5 25.47 42.32 -23.29
C SER A 5 24.94 40.89 -23.29
N PHE A 6 25.78 39.92 -22.95
CA PHE A 6 25.33 38.55 -22.64
C PHE A 6 24.75 38.55 -21.22
N SER A 7 23.42 38.56 -21.12
CA SER A 7 22.73 38.28 -19.85
C SER A 7 22.42 36.78 -19.80
N LEU A 8 23.14 36.05 -18.95
CA LEU A 8 22.91 34.63 -18.71
C LEU A 8 21.68 34.48 -17.81
N ALA A 9 20.52 34.21 -18.40
CA ALA A 9 19.31 33.86 -17.67
C ALA A 9 19.46 32.45 -17.08
N LEU A 10 19.58 32.36 -15.76
CA LEU A 10 19.49 31.11 -15.02
C LEU A 10 18.02 30.64 -15.03
N LEU A 11 17.74 29.66 -15.88
CA LEU A 11 16.47 28.94 -15.99
C LEU A 11 16.22 28.08 -14.74
N PHE A 12 15.10 28.39 -14.08
CA PHE A 12 14.21 27.54 -13.29
C PHE A 12 14.72 26.18 -12.77
N LEU A 13 14.85 26.10 -11.44
CA LEU A 13 14.69 24.86 -10.68
C LEU A 13 13.58 25.08 -9.63
N PHE A 14 12.34 24.86 -10.04
CA PHE A 14 11.34 24.36 -9.10
C PHE A 14 11.18 22.88 -9.39
N PRO A 15 11.47 21.96 -8.44
CA PRO A 15 11.05 20.59 -8.59
C PRO A 15 9.53 20.62 -8.75
N THR A 16 9.03 20.10 -9.87
CA THR A 16 7.60 19.86 -10.05
C THR A 16 7.16 18.94 -8.91
N LEU A 17 6.43 19.49 -7.94
CA LEU A 17 5.68 18.72 -6.95
C LEU A 17 4.92 17.64 -7.71
N ILE A 18 5.09 16.40 -7.28
CA ILE A 18 4.53 15.23 -7.93
C ILE A 18 3.02 15.22 -7.68
N TRP A 19 2.26 15.23 -8.76
CA TRP A 19 0.82 15.49 -8.78
C TRP A 19 0.00 14.38 -8.12
N GLY A 20 -0.73 14.74 -7.06
CA GLY A 20 -1.92 14.03 -6.56
C GLY A 20 -3.08 14.98 -6.20
N GLN A 21 -2.86 16.29 -6.21
CA GLN A 21 -3.87 17.27 -5.83
C GLN A 21 -4.51 17.87 -7.08
N LYS A 22 -5.84 17.73 -7.20
CA LYS A 22 -6.62 18.34 -8.28
C LYS A 22 -7.46 19.47 -7.72
N LEU A 23 -7.32 20.65 -8.32
CA LEU A 23 -8.08 21.85 -8.01
C LEU A 23 -9.25 21.96 -8.99
N ILE A 24 -10.48 22.13 -8.48
CA ILE A 24 -11.68 22.38 -9.28
C ILE A 24 -12.34 23.66 -8.76
N GLY A 25 -12.28 24.72 -9.58
CA GLY A 25 -12.57 26.07 -9.11
C GLY A 25 -11.55 26.49 -8.05
N ASN A 26 -12.03 26.83 -6.85
CA ASN A 26 -11.20 27.23 -5.70
C ASN A 26 -11.10 26.14 -4.62
N GLN A 27 -11.49 24.90 -4.92
CA GLN A 27 -11.51 23.81 -3.96
C GLN A 27 -10.60 22.65 -4.39
N GLU A 28 -9.83 22.14 -3.43
CA GLU A 28 -8.92 21.01 -3.62
C GLU A 28 -9.60 19.67 -3.34
N TYR A 29 -9.29 18.69 -4.18
CA TYR A 29 -9.79 17.33 -4.07
C TYR A 29 -8.63 16.34 -4.26
N PRO A 30 -7.92 15.98 -3.18
CA PRO A 30 -6.78 15.06 -3.26
C PRO A 30 -7.20 13.60 -3.50
N GLU A 31 -8.48 13.28 -3.26
CA GLU A 31 -9.00 11.91 -3.31
C GLU A 31 -9.73 11.57 -4.62
N ILE A 32 -9.53 12.33 -5.70
CA ILE A 32 -10.26 12.07 -6.96
C ILE A 32 -9.78 10.76 -7.60
N LEU A 33 -10.73 9.99 -8.14
CA LEU A 33 -10.44 8.86 -9.01
C LEU A 33 -10.04 9.36 -10.40
N TRP A 34 -8.77 9.70 -10.63
CA TRP A 34 -8.33 10.18 -11.94
C TRP A 34 -6.93 9.70 -12.31
N GLY A 35 -6.71 9.41 -13.60
CA GLY A 35 -5.40 9.11 -14.15
C GLY A 35 -4.53 10.37 -14.28
N LYS A 36 -3.21 10.19 -14.41
CA LYS A 36 -2.34 11.33 -14.64
C LYS A 36 -2.56 11.91 -16.04
N ASP A 37 -2.49 13.24 -16.16
CA ASP A 37 -2.49 14.01 -17.42
C ASP A 37 -3.77 13.93 -18.26
N GLN A 38 -4.85 13.32 -17.75
CA GLN A 38 -6.17 13.46 -18.36
C GLN A 38 -6.75 14.84 -17.99
N GLU A 39 -7.14 15.63 -19.01
CA GLU A 39 -7.90 16.85 -18.82
C GLU A 39 -9.26 16.52 -18.20
N PHE A 40 -9.76 17.41 -17.35
CA PHE A 40 -11.00 17.17 -16.63
C PHE A 40 -12.18 17.59 -17.52
N ASP A 41 -12.81 16.64 -18.19
CA ASP A 41 -14.04 16.94 -18.90
C ASP A 41 -15.19 16.97 -17.87
N THR A 42 -15.80 18.15 -17.71
CA THR A 42 -16.98 18.31 -16.86
C THR A 42 -18.16 17.45 -17.31
N SER A 43 -18.14 16.95 -18.55
CA SER A 43 -19.10 16.00 -19.09
C SER A 43 -18.99 14.60 -18.48
N ASP A 44 -17.84 14.24 -17.88
CA ASP A 44 -17.60 12.92 -17.26
C ASP A 44 -18.39 12.71 -15.95
N PHE A 45 -18.98 13.78 -15.42
CA PHE A 45 -19.78 13.76 -14.19
C PHE A 45 -21.24 14.14 -14.45
N PRO A 46 -21.93 13.53 -15.44
CA PRO A 46 -23.28 13.94 -15.80
C PRO A 46 -24.25 13.65 -14.65
N ASN A 47 -23.95 12.58 -13.90
CA ASN A 47 -24.75 12.06 -12.79
C ASN A 47 -23.87 11.89 -11.53
N GLY A 48 -23.05 12.89 -11.18
CA GLY A 48 -22.28 12.88 -9.93
C GLY A 48 -20.84 12.43 -10.10
N SER A 49 -20.12 12.29 -8.98
CA SER A 49 -18.68 12.04 -8.95
C SER A 49 -18.30 11.05 -7.86
N PHE A 50 -17.11 10.45 -7.96
CA PHE A 50 -16.60 9.49 -6.98
C PHE A 50 -15.30 9.99 -6.33
N ILE A 51 -15.18 9.77 -5.03
CA ILE A 51 -13.96 10.07 -4.27
C ILE A 51 -13.44 8.79 -3.62
N TYR A 52 -12.13 8.65 -3.63
CA TYR A 52 -11.41 7.68 -2.84
C TYR A 52 -11.49 8.07 -1.35
N HIS A 53 -11.49 7.07 -0.49
CA HIS A 53 -11.41 7.25 0.94
C HIS A 53 -10.09 6.64 1.40
N LYS A 54 -9.41 7.28 2.36
CA LYS A 54 -8.12 6.84 2.91
C LYS A 54 -8.07 5.38 3.37
N GLU A 55 -9.22 4.81 3.76
CA GLU A 55 -9.36 3.39 4.15
C GLU A 55 -9.49 2.44 2.94
N ASP A 56 -9.26 2.94 1.72
CA ASP A 56 -9.34 2.20 0.45
C ASP A 56 -10.76 1.76 0.06
N PHE A 57 -11.69 2.71 0.15
CA PHE A 57 -13.07 2.56 -0.27
C PHE A 57 -13.49 3.74 -1.15
N ILE A 58 -14.60 3.60 -1.87
CA ILE A 58 -15.13 4.61 -2.77
C ILE A 58 -16.41 5.19 -2.20
N LEU A 59 -16.47 6.51 -2.12
CA LEU A 59 -17.68 7.26 -1.78
C LEU A 59 -18.19 8.01 -3.00
N ALA A 60 -19.50 8.26 -3.02
CA ALA A 60 -20.14 9.05 -4.05
C ALA A 60 -20.33 10.50 -3.59
N ARG A 61 -20.30 11.43 -4.53
CA ARG A 61 -20.60 12.85 -4.37
C ARG A 61 -21.49 13.32 -5.50
N GLY A 62 -22.10 14.49 -5.32
CA GLY A 62 -22.79 15.16 -6.41
C GLY A 62 -21.82 15.60 -7.51
N LYS A 63 -22.37 16.26 -8.54
CA LYS A 63 -21.64 16.67 -9.73
C LYS A 63 -20.45 17.58 -9.35
N LEU A 64 -19.29 17.36 -9.98
CA LEU A 64 -18.04 18.06 -9.68
C LEU A 64 -17.64 17.96 -8.20
N PHE A 65 -17.93 16.80 -7.58
CA PHE A 65 -17.65 16.49 -6.18
C PHE A 65 -18.36 17.37 -5.15
N GLN A 66 -19.40 18.12 -5.56
CA GLN A 66 -20.17 19.01 -4.70
C GLN A 66 -21.57 18.47 -4.42
N GLY A 67 -22.03 18.63 -3.18
CA GLY A 67 -23.38 18.22 -2.75
C GLY A 67 -23.59 16.71 -2.68
N GLU A 68 -24.85 16.33 -2.55
CA GLU A 68 -25.28 14.94 -2.46
C GLU A 68 -25.16 14.21 -3.81
N PRO A 69 -24.84 12.90 -3.82
CA PRO A 69 -24.91 12.09 -5.03
C PRO A 69 -26.30 12.19 -5.68
N PRO A 70 -26.41 12.19 -7.01
CA PRO A 70 -27.72 12.22 -7.65
C PRO A 70 -28.46 10.91 -7.48
N LYS A 71 -29.77 10.96 -7.69
CA LYS A 71 -30.65 9.79 -7.59
C LYS A 71 -30.30 8.76 -8.65
N SER A 72 -30.56 7.49 -8.34
CA SER A 72 -30.46 6.40 -9.30
C SER A 72 -31.60 6.49 -10.32
N ASN A 73 -31.43 5.81 -11.45
CA ASN A 73 -32.46 5.68 -12.47
C ASN A 73 -33.66 4.81 -12.04
N GLY A 74 -33.63 4.23 -10.84
CA GLY A 74 -34.69 3.38 -10.29
C GLY A 74 -34.72 3.38 -8.77
N SER A 75 -35.46 2.44 -8.20
CA SER A 75 -35.48 2.19 -6.75
C SER A 75 -35.57 0.71 -6.41
N PHE A 76 -35.17 0.34 -5.21
CA PHE A 76 -35.39 -1.00 -4.65
C PHE A 76 -35.77 -0.92 -3.17
N THR A 77 -36.38 -1.99 -2.67
CA THR A 77 -36.73 -2.13 -1.25
C THR A 77 -35.66 -2.91 -0.51
N TYR A 78 -35.22 -2.41 0.64
CA TYR A 78 -34.37 -3.14 1.58
C TYR A 78 -34.98 -3.04 2.99
N GLY A 79 -35.46 -4.17 3.52
CA GLY A 79 -36.27 -4.14 4.74
C GLY A 79 -37.55 -3.34 4.52
N THR A 80 -37.74 -2.28 5.31
CA THR A 80 -38.87 -1.35 5.21
C THR A 80 -38.58 -0.14 4.32
N ASP A 81 -37.32 0.06 3.92
CA ASP A 81 -36.89 1.29 3.27
C ASP A 81 -36.95 1.17 1.75
N THR A 82 -37.41 2.25 1.10
CA THR A 82 -37.34 2.39 -0.36
C THR A 82 -36.12 3.23 -0.72
N ILE A 83 -35.14 2.59 -1.36
CA ILE A 83 -33.88 3.19 -1.73
C ILE A 83 -33.97 3.71 -3.16
N THR A 84 -33.68 5.00 -3.36
CA THR A 84 -33.82 5.71 -4.65
C THR A 84 -32.51 6.32 -5.15
N ASN A 85 -31.41 6.10 -4.40
CA ASN A 85 -30.12 6.74 -4.67
C ASN A 85 -28.97 5.81 -4.25
N SER A 86 -28.29 5.23 -5.23
CA SER A 86 -27.19 4.27 -5.10
C SER A 86 -26.00 4.92 -4.42
N GLY A 87 -25.69 6.19 -4.75
CA GLY A 87 -24.58 6.92 -4.14
C GLY A 87 -24.80 7.22 -2.67
N LYS A 88 -26.00 7.68 -2.31
CA LYS A 88 -26.37 7.88 -0.90
C LYS A 88 -26.39 6.56 -0.14
N TRP A 89 -27.02 5.52 -0.71
CA TRP A 89 -27.02 4.18 -0.11
C TRP A 89 -25.60 3.65 0.10
N ASN A 90 -24.70 3.83 -0.87
CA ASN A 90 -23.29 3.47 -0.74
C ASN A 90 -22.65 4.20 0.44
N ASN A 91 -22.78 5.52 0.50
CA ASN A 91 -22.16 6.31 1.57
C ASN A 91 -22.71 5.93 2.95
N ASP A 92 -24.03 5.81 3.10
CA ASP A 92 -24.69 5.38 4.33
C ASP A 92 -24.27 3.95 4.72
N THR A 93 -23.98 3.10 3.73
CA THR A 93 -23.48 1.74 3.94
C THR A 93 -22.03 1.76 4.43
N MET A 94 -21.18 2.57 3.81
CA MET A 94 -19.78 2.71 4.22
C MET A 94 -19.63 3.41 5.57
N GLU A 95 -20.53 4.33 5.91
CA GLU A 95 -20.56 4.95 7.24
C GLU A 95 -20.78 3.92 8.36
N LEU A 96 -21.61 2.89 8.13
CA LEU A 96 -21.74 1.79 9.10
C LEU A 96 -20.42 1.08 9.35
N LEU A 97 -19.61 0.90 8.31
CA LEU A 97 -18.28 0.28 8.42
C LEU A 97 -17.32 1.18 9.22
N PHE A 98 -17.29 2.47 8.90
CA PHE A 98 -16.37 3.43 9.52
C PHE A 98 -16.70 3.72 10.98
N ASN A 99 -17.98 3.66 11.36
CA ASN A 99 -18.42 3.85 12.74
C ASN A 99 -18.17 2.62 13.66
N GLY A 100 -17.53 1.56 13.15
CA GLY A 100 -16.90 0.52 13.97
C GLY A 100 -17.84 -0.37 14.78
N LYS A 101 -19.13 -0.47 14.43
CA LYS A 101 -20.08 -1.30 15.17
C LYS A 101 -19.69 -2.79 15.10
N PRO A 102 -19.80 -3.56 16.20
CA PRO A 102 -19.66 -5.02 16.14
C PRO A 102 -20.60 -5.61 15.08
N ASN A 103 -20.10 -6.55 14.27
CA ASN A 103 -20.79 -7.15 13.12
C ASN A 103 -21.11 -6.21 11.94
N ALA A 104 -20.59 -4.97 11.92
CA ALA A 104 -20.84 -4.04 10.82
C ALA A 104 -20.46 -4.62 9.46
N ARG A 105 -19.34 -5.36 9.36
CA ARG A 105 -18.87 -5.92 8.09
C ARG A 105 -19.87 -6.87 7.43
N ALA A 106 -20.50 -7.75 8.21
CA ALA A 106 -21.49 -8.69 7.68
C ALA A 106 -22.73 -7.97 7.14
N GLU A 107 -23.19 -6.93 7.85
CA GLU A 107 -24.32 -6.12 7.38
C GLU A 107 -23.96 -5.25 6.17
N VAL A 108 -22.77 -4.65 6.18
CA VAL A 108 -22.25 -3.84 5.07
C VAL A 108 -22.14 -4.69 3.81
N ILE A 109 -21.63 -5.92 3.92
CA ILE A 109 -21.60 -6.88 2.80
C ILE A 109 -23.02 -7.13 2.26
N LYS A 110 -24.01 -7.42 3.13
CA LYS A 110 -25.41 -7.64 2.69
C LYS A 110 -26.00 -6.42 1.98
N ARG A 111 -25.75 -5.21 2.51
CA ARG A 111 -26.22 -3.95 1.92
C ARG A 111 -25.57 -3.67 0.56
N LEU A 112 -24.29 -3.96 0.41
CA LEU A 112 -23.58 -3.85 -0.87
C LEU A 112 -24.05 -4.91 -1.87
N GLU A 113 -24.22 -6.17 -1.46
CA GLU A 113 -24.78 -7.23 -2.31
C GLU A 113 -26.19 -6.87 -2.81
N ALA A 114 -27.02 -6.25 -1.97
CA ALA A 114 -28.31 -5.72 -2.38
C ALA A 114 -28.18 -4.57 -3.38
N GLY A 115 -27.22 -3.66 -3.14
CA GLY A 115 -26.88 -2.59 -4.07
C GLY A 115 -26.45 -3.12 -5.45
N VAL A 116 -25.58 -4.13 -5.50
CA VAL A 116 -25.13 -4.77 -6.76
C VAL A 116 -26.30 -5.43 -7.51
N ARG A 117 -27.26 -6.04 -6.81
CA ARG A 117 -28.46 -6.61 -7.46
C ARG A 117 -29.36 -5.53 -8.08
N PHE A 118 -29.45 -4.38 -7.43
CA PHE A 118 -30.29 -3.26 -7.87
C PHE A 118 -29.64 -2.45 -9.01
N ASP A 119 -28.37 -2.10 -8.83
CA ASP A 119 -27.61 -1.26 -9.73
C ASP A 119 -26.26 -1.92 -10.04
N PRO A 120 -26.26 -2.93 -10.91
CA PRO A 120 -25.08 -3.76 -11.18
C PRO A 120 -23.98 -3.02 -11.93
N GLN A 121 -24.19 -1.79 -12.40
CA GLN A 121 -23.14 -1.01 -13.08
C GLN A 121 -22.58 0.11 -12.17
N PHE A 122 -23.13 0.25 -10.96
CA PHE A 122 -22.65 1.26 -10.02
C PHE A 122 -21.29 0.87 -9.45
N PHE A 123 -20.23 1.43 -10.04
CA PHE A 123 -18.83 1.17 -9.72
C PHE A 123 -18.52 1.09 -8.21
N PRO A 124 -18.97 2.03 -7.33
CA PRO A 124 -18.67 1.97 -5.91
C PRO A 124 -19.12 0.69 -5.22
N PHE A 125 -20.27 0.12 -5.58
CA PHE A 125 -20.76 -1.11 -4.95
C PHE A 125 -19.81 -2.28 -5.18
N ARG A 126 -19.37 -2.46 -6.43
CA ARG A 126 -18.47 -3.54 -6.81
C ARG A 126 -17.09 -3.37 -6.21
N TYR A 127 -16.53 -2.16 -6.29
CA TYR A 127 -15.23 -1.89 -5.70
C TYR A 127 -15.24 -2.12 -4.18
N ASN A 128 -16.23 -1.58 -3.48
CA ASN A 128 -16.32 -1.69 -2.02
C ASN A 128 -16.60 -3.13 -1.57
N LEU A 129 -17.43 -3.87 -2.33
CA LEU A 129 -17.70 -5.28 -2.04
C LEU A 129 -16.46 -6.14 -2.28
N GLY A 130 -15.74 -5.93 -3.38
CA GLY A 130 -14.46 -6.59 -3.65
C GLY A 130 -13.42 -6.34 -2.54
N ARG A 131 -13.35 -5.09 -2.06
CA ARG A 131 -12.47 -4.73 -0.94
C ARG A 131 -12.87 -5.46 0.35
N LEU A 132 -14.16 -5.52 0.69
CA LEU A 132 -14.61 -6.22 1.90
C LEU A 132 -14.39 -7.73 1.80
N TYR A 133 -14.69 -8.35 0.66
CA TYR A 133 -14.38 -9.76 0.46
C TYR A 133 -12.87 -10.04 0.58
N SER A 134 -12.01 -9.14 0.10
CA SER A 134 -10.55 -9.24 0.29
C SER A 134 -10.16 -9.21 1.77
N LEU A 135 -10.73 -8.27 2.55
CA LEU A 135 -10.50 -8.16 4.00
C LEU A 135 -11.02 -9.37 4.80
N GLU A 136 -12.09 -10.00 4.32
CA GLU A 136 -12.67 -11.23 4.88
C GLU A 136 -12.05 -12.52 4.29
N MET A 137 -10.94 -12.39 3.56
CA MET A 137 -10.18 -13.49 2.96
C MET A 137 -10.95 -14.33 1.93
N LYS A 138 -12.06 -13.80 1.40
CA LYS A 138 -12.86 -14.40 0.32
C LYS A 138 -12.28 -13.99 -1.03
N TYR A 139 -11.06 -14.41 -1.31
CA TYR A 139 -10.24 -13.86 -2.40
C TYR A 139 -10.85 -14.06 -3.79
N GLU A 140 -11.46 -15.20 -4.06
CA GLU A 140 -12.08 -15.49 -5.37
C GLU A 140 -13.27 -14.59 -5.64
N LEU A 141 -14.13 -14.37 -4.64
CA LEU A 141 -15.26 -13.44 -4.73
C LEU A 141 -14.76 -12.00 -4.88
N ALA A 142 -13.70 -11.64 -4.15
CA ALA A 142 -13.09 -10.31 -4.26
C ALA A 142 -12.58 -10.03 -5.68
N ILE A 143 -11.88 -11.00 -6.29
CA ILE A 143 -11.41 -10.87 -7.68
C ILE A 143 -12.59 -10.67 -8.63
N VAL A 144 -13.66 -11.44 -8.51
CA VAL A 144 -14.86 -11.30 -9.37
C VAL A 144 -15.44 -9.89 -9.29
N GLU A 145 -15.60 -9.33 -8.09
CA GLU A 145 -16.14 -7.97 -7.95
C GLU A 145 -15.20 -6.89 -8.49
N PHE A 146 -13.88 -7.06 -8.32
CA PHE A 146 -12.91 -6.13 -8.91
C PHE A 146 -12.85 -6.25 -10.44
N GLU A 147 -13.06 -7.43 -11.03
CA GLU A 147 -13.18 -7.62 -12.48
C GLU A 147 -14.36 -6.83 -13.05
N TYR A 148 -15.52 -6.91 -12.40
CA TYR A 148 -16.66 -6.10 -12.80
C TYR A 148 -16.42 -4.60 -12.57
N ALA A 149 -15.82 -4.20 -11.43
CA ALA A 149 -15.49 -2.80 -11.18
C ALA A 149 -14.51 -2.22 -12.21
N LYS A 150 -13.52 -3.03 -12.63
CA LYS A 150 -12.58 -2.69 -13.71
C LYS A 150 -13.31 -2.47 -15.03
N ALA A 151 -14.35 -3.25 -15.34
CA ALA A 151 -15.13 -3.09 -16.57
C ALA A 151 -15.91 -1.76 -16.59
N GLU A 152 -16.40 -1.29 -15.44
CA GLU A 152 -17.12 -0.01 -15.33
C GLU A 152 -16.18 1.21 -15.35
N MET A 153 -14.99 1.10 -14.76
CA MET A 153 -13.97 2.16 -14.76
C MET A 153 -12.59 1.63 -15.19
N PRO A 154 -12.36 1.40 -16.50
CA PRO A 154 -11.14 0.77 -17.00
C PRO A 154 -9.86 1.60 -16.82
N GLU A 155 -9.98 2.91 -16.58
CA GLU A 155 -8.83 3.79 -16.30
C GLU A 155 -8.43 3.82 -14.82
N TYR A 156 -9.24 3.24 -13.92
CA TYR A 156 -8.97 3.31 -12.49
C TYR A 156 -7.96 2.25 -12.03
N PHE A 157 -6.71 2.67 -11.85
CA PHE A 157 -5.57 1.78 -11.60
C PHE A 157 -5.71 0.84 -10.39
N LYS A 158 -6.42 1.26 -9.32
CA LYS A 158 -6.52 0.44 -8.09
C LYS A 158 -7.31 -0.86 -8.27
N THR A 159 -8.22 -0.94 -9.25
CA THR A 159 -8.90 -2.20 -9.56
C THR A 159 -7.89 -3.26 -10.02
N TYR A 160 -7.02 -2.91 -10.98
CA TYR A 160 -5.91 -3.74 -11.42
C TYR A 160 -4.95 -4.07 -10.27
N LEU A 161 -4.64 -3.08 -9.42
CA LEU A 161 -3.77 -3.29 -8.27
C LEU A 161 -4.32 -4.35 -7.30
N HIS A 162 -5.61 -4.26 -6.95
CA HIS A 162 -6.26 -5.24 -6.07
C HIS A 162 -6.35 -6.62 -6.69
N ILE A 163 -6.70 -6.70 -7.98
CA ILE A 163 -6.70 -7.97 -8.73
C ILE A 163 -5.30 -8.60 -8.68
N ALA A 164 -4.24 -7.82 -8.90
CA ALA A 164 -2.86 -8.30 -8.89
C ALA A 164 -2.44 -8.85 -7.51
N ILE A 165 -2.75 -8.12 -6.43
CA ILE A 165 -2.47 -8.52 -5.05
C ILE A 165 -3.18 -9.84 -4.72
N LEU A 166 -4.47 -9.94 -5.04
CA LEU A 166 -5.26 -11.14 -4.78
C LEU A 166 -4.81 -12.33 -5.64
N SER A 167 -4.39 -12.08 -6.87
CA SER A 167 -3.79 -13.08 -7.75
C SER A 167 -2.48 -13.62 -7.19
N GLU A 168 -1.65 -12.78 -6.58
CA GLU A 168 -0.42 -13.21 -5.91
C GLU A 168 -0.73 -14.09 -4.68
N ILE A 169 -1.70 -13.69 -3.86
CA ILE A 169 -2.14 -14.47 -2.68
C ILE A 169 -2.69 -15.85 -3.10
N THR A 170 -3.48 -15.88 -4.18
CA THR A 170 -4.05 -17.11 -4.74
C THR A 170 -3.09 -17.86 -5.69
N ARG A 171 -1.82 -17.46 -5.74
CA ARG A 171 -0.73 -18.08 -6.53
C ARG A 171 -0.94 -18.09 -8.05
N GLN A 172 -1.77 -17.20 -8.56
CA GLN A 172 -1.98 -16.96 -9.99
C GLN A 172 -0.90 -16.00 -10.54
N VAL A 173 0.35 -16.47 -10.56
CA VAL A 173 1.55 -15.64 -10.83
C VAL A 173 1.45 -14.85 -12.14
N TYR A 174 0.99 -15.49 -13.24
CA TYR A 174 0.85 -14.82 -14.54
C TYR A 174 -0.22 -13.72 -14.51
N TYR A 175 -1.33 -13.95 -13.80
CA TYR A 175 -2.40 -12.97 -13.70
C TYR A 175 -1.99 -11.78 -12.81
N ALA A 176 -1.21 -12.05 -11.76
CA ALA A 176 -0.64 -11.02 -10.90
C ALA A 176 0.27 -10.07 -11.68
N ILE A 177 1.25 -10.58 -12.43
CA ILE A 177 2.18 -9.71 -13.18
C ILE A 177 1.49 -8.89 -14.26
N LEU A 178 0.50 -9.46 -14.97
CA LEU A 178 -0.27 -8.73 -15.97
C LEU A 178 -0.96 -7.52 -15.35
N ASN A 179 -1.69 -7.73 -14.24
CA ASN A 179 -2.45 -6.68 -13.59
C ASN A 179 -1.55 -5.67 -12.85
N TYR A 180 -0.41 -6.07 -12.27
CA TYR A 180 0.54 -5.11 -11.71
C TYR A 180 1.11 -4.18 -12.78
N LYS A 181 1.43 -4.71 -13.96
CA LYS A 181 1.88 -3.87 -15.08
C LYS A 181 0.80 -2.89 -15.52
N LEU A 182 -0.46 -3.34 -15.64
CA LEU A 182 -1.58 -2.48 -15.98
C LEU A 182 -1.83 -1.40 -14.92
N ALA A 183 -1.74 -1.72 -13.63
CA ALA A 183 -1.86 -0.74 -12.55
C ALA A 183 -0.80 0.38 -12.69
N VAL A 184 0.46 0.01 -12.94
CA VAL A 184 1.55 0.97 -13.16
C VAL A 184 1.40 1.73 -14.48
N GLU A 185 0.83 1.12 -15.53
CA GLU A 185 0.54 1.80 -16.79
C GLU A 185 -0.55 2.86 -16.61
N LYS A 186 -1.64 2.52 -15.91
CA LYS A 186 -2.76 3.42 -15.62
C LYS A 186 -2.40 4.54 -14.65
N ASN A 187 -1.54 4.26 -13.66
CA ASN A 187 -0.95 5.28 -12.81
C ASN A 187 0.55 5.04 -12.58
N PRO A 188 1.43 5.66 -13.38
CA PRO A 188 2.87 5.49 -13.25
C PRO A 188 3.51 6.24 -12.08
N TYR A 189 2.71 6.95 -11.27
CA TYR A 189 3.14 7.74 -10.11
C TYR A 189 2.65 7.17 -8.79
N ASP A 190 1.84 6.10 -8.82
CA ASP A 190 1.44 5.41 -7.60
C ASP A 190 2.60 4.57 -7.07
N THR A 191 3.20 5.03 -5.98
CA THR A 191 4.36 4.39 -5.34
C THR A 191 4.03 2.97 -4.88
N GLU A 192 2.79 2.71 -4.43
CA GLU A 192 2.35 1.38 -4.00
C GLU A 192 2.36 0.39 -5.18
N ALA A 193 1.78 0.75 -6.32
CA ALA A 193 1.78 -0.08 -7.53
C ALA A 193 3.20 -0.35 -8.04
N LEU A 194 4.07 0.67 -8.04
CA LEU A 194 5.47 0.54 -8.44
C LEU A 194 6.23 -0.43 -7.50
N ILE A 195 6.08 -0.29 -6.19
CA ILE A 195 6.72 -1.15 -5.20
C ILE A 195 6.19 -2.58 -5.29
N ARG A 196 4.88 -2.78 -5.43
CA ARG A 196 4.29 -4.12 -5.54
C ARG A 196 4.72 -4.85 -6.82
N LEU A 197 4.82 -4.14 -7.94
CA LEU A 197 5.39 -4.69 -9.16
C LEU A 197 6.86 -5.06 -8.98
N ALA A 198 7.65 -4.23 -8.29
CA ALA A 198 9.04 -4.54 -7.96
C ALA A 198 9.16 -5.76 -7.03
N ASP A 199 8.32 -5.84 -5.99
CA ASP A 199 8.23 -6.96 -5.05
C ASP A 199 7.96 -8.28 -5.80
N HIS A 200 7.03 -8.25 -6.77
CA HIS A 200 6.73 -9.39 -7.63
C HIS A 200 7.94 -9.81 -8.48
N TYR A 201 8.67 -8.84 -9.05
CA TYR A 201 9.89 -9.12 -9.79
C TYR A 201 11.01 -9.69 -8.90
N LEU A 202 11.14 -9.22 -7.65
CA LEU A 202 12.07 -9.81 -6.70
C LEU A 202 11.71 -11.27 -6.41
N ALA A 203 10.44 -11.55 -6.11
CA ALA A 203 9.95 -12.89 -5.82
C ALA A 203 10.12 -13.87 -7.00
N THR A 204 10.15 -13.36 -8.23
CA THR A 204 10.37 -14.14 -9.46
C THR A 204 11.82 -14.10 -9.97
N GLY A 205 12.76 -13.55 -9.17
CA GLY A 205 14.20 -13.53 -9.48
C GLY A 205 14.63 -12.49 -10.52
N LEU A 206 13.72 -11.63 -10.99
CA LEU A 206 13.95 -10.62 -12.02
C LEU A 206 14.47 -9.29 -11.45
N LYS A 207 15.64 -9.35 -10.78
CA LYS A 207 16.25 -8.24 -10.00
C LYS A 207 16.41 -6.93 -10.78
N ASN A 208 16.80 -6.99 -12.06
CA ASN A 208 16.98 -5.78 -12.89
C ASN A 208 15.65 -5.06 -13.15
N ARG A 209 14.55 -5.80 -13.30
CA ARG A 209 13.22 -5.21 -13.45
C ARG A 209 12.76 -4.61 -12.13
N ALA A 210 12.97 -5.29 -11.02
CA ALA A 210 12.69 -4.72 -9.70
C ALA A 210 13.41 -3.39 -9.47
N LEU A 211 14.72 -3.33 -9.79
CA LEU A 211 15.51 -2.09 -9.68
C LEU A 211 14.92 -0.94 -10.50
N LEU A 212 14.43 -1.21 -11.71
CA LEU A 212 13.81 -0.18 -12.57
C LEU A 212 12.62 0.48 -11.87
N TYR A 213 11.69 -0.31 -11.32
CA TYR A 213 10.47 0.22 -10.70
C TYR A 213 10.74 0.81 -9.30
N LEU A 214 11.69 0.26 -8.53
CA LEU A 214 12.14 0.88 -7.28
C LEU A 214 12.78 2.25 -7.51
N LYS A 215 13.58 2.41 -8.57
CA LYS A 215 14.13 3.72 -8.95
C LYS A 215 13.01 4.73 -9.28
N LYS A 216 11.98 4.31 -10.01
CA LYS A 216 10.81 5.17 -10.28
C LYS A 216 10.11 5.57 -8.98
N ALA A 217 9.83 4.60 -8.09
CA ALA A 217 9.21 4.86 -6.80
C ALA A 217 10.03 5.85 -5.95
N LEU A 218 11.37 5.71 -5.95
CA LEU A 218 12.28 6.62 -5.26
C LEU A 218 12.24 8.05 -5.80
N THR A 219 12.04 8.24 -7.11
CA THR A 219 11.88 9.58 -7.68
C THR A 219 10.59 10.27 -7.25
N ILE A 220 9.61 9.51 -6.72
CA ILE A 220 8.31 10.03 -6.30
C ILE A 220 8.29 10.25 -4.79
N GLU A 221 8.67 9.25 -4.01
CA GLU A 221 8.77 9.30 -2.56
C GLU A 221 10.17 8.89 -2.08
N GLU A 222 11.10 9.84 -2.10
CA GLU A 222 12.52 9.57 -1.75
C GLU A 222 12.68 9.05 -0.31
N GLU A 223 11.92 9.62 0.63
CA GLU A 223 12.03 9.29 2.05
C GLU A 223 11.12 8.13 2.48
N SER A 224 10.34 7.54 1.57
CA SER A 224 9.35 6.52 1.90
C SER A 224 10.02 5.25 2.45
N PRO A 225 9.66 4.80 3.67
CA PRO A 225 10.22 3.60 4.26
C PRO A 225 9.89 2.35 3.42
N ASN A 226 8.78 2.35 2.68
CA ASN A 226 8.40 1.24 1.81
C ASN A 226 9.33 1.15 0.58
N VAL A 227 9.74 2.30 0.02
CA VAL A 227 10.73 2.34 -1.07
C VAL A 227 12.08 1.83 -0.57
N LYS A 228 12.55 2.33 0.58
CA LYS A 228 13.80 1.91 1.23
C LYS A 228 13.81 0.42 1.55
N LEU A 229 12.69 -0.11 2.07
CA LEU A 229 12.47 -1.54 2.27
C LEU A 229 12.64 -2.32 0.96
N GLY A 230 12.05 -1.86 -0.15
CA GLY A 230 12.20 -2.48 -1.46
C GLY A 230 13.66 -2.57 -1.92
N PHE A 231 14.45 -1.48 -1.73
CA PHE A 231 15.88 -1.49 -2.02
C PHE A 231 16.67 -2.43 -1.10
N ALA A 232 16.37 -2.45 0.20
CA ALA A 232 17.01 -3.36 1.13
C ALA A 232 16.77 -4.82 0.73
N ARG A 233 15.53 -5.16 0.35
CA ARG A 233 15.18 -6.49 -0.18
C ARG A 233 15.93 -6.82 -1.48
N LEU A 234 16.04 -5.87 -2.41
CA LEU A 234 16.84 -6.07 -3.63
C LEU A 234 18.31 -6.39 -3.31
N GLU A 235 18.91 -5.72 -2.32
CA GLU A 235 20.28 -6.00 -1.89
C GLU A 235 20.40 -7.34 -1.18
N MET A 236 19.41 -7.74 -0.37
CA MET A 236 19.34 -9.11 0.19
C MET A 236 19.31 -10.16 -0.92
N GLU A 237 18.49 -9.97 -1.96
CA GLU A 237 18.42 -10.88 -3.11
C GLU A 237 19.74 -10.95 -3.89
N LYS A 238 20.55 -9.89 -3.87
CA LYS A 238 21.91 -9.90 -4.44
C LYS A 238 22.96 -10.56 -3.52
N GLY A 239 22.62 -10.87 -2.27
CA GLY A 239 23.53 -11.37 -1.24
C GLY A 239 24.28 -10.26 -0.47
N ASN A 240 23.96 -9.00 -0.72
CA ASN A 240 24.63 -7.84 -0.14
C ASN A 240 24.05 -7.47 1.24
N PHE A 241 24.08 -8.40 2.19
CA PHE A 241 23.42 -8.25 3.49
C PHE A 241 23.92 -7.05 4.31
N HIS A 242 25.20 -6.71 4.24
CA HIS A 242 25.73 -5.51 4.92
C HIS A 242 25.17 -4.20 4.35
N ILE A 243 24.88 -4.14 3.04
CA ILE A 243 24.25 -2.97 2.43
C ILE A 243 22.79 -2.89 2.86
N ALA A 244 22.06 -4.00 2.78
CA ALA A 244 20.68 -4.08 3.24
C ALA A 244 20.55 -3.66 4.71
N TYR A 245 21.45 -4.14 5.58
CA TYR A 245 21.48 -3.79 6.99
C TYR A 245 21.63 -2.28 7.20
N LYS A 246 22.55 -1.63 6.48
CA LYS A 246 22.73 -0.17 6.56
C LYS A 246 21.48 0.59 6.12
N ILE A 247 20.75 0.10 5.13
CA ILE A 247 19.48 0.70 4.70
C ILE A 247 18.46 0.58 5.82
N PHE A 248 18.26 -0.61 6.37
CA PHE A 248 17.31 -0.83 7.47
C PHE A 248 17.63 0.04 8.69
N ASN A 249 18.88 0.04 9.15
CA ASN A 249 19.30 0.79 10.33
C ASN A 249 19.15 2.33 10.18
N ARG A 250 19.11 2.83 8.95
CA ARG A 250 18.88 4.26 8.64
C ARG A 250 17.44 4.59 8.27
N THR A 251 16.56 3.60 8.23
CA THR A 251 15.17 3.78 7.82
C THR A 251 14.29 3.96 9.04
N THR A 252 13.71 5.15 9.18
CA THR A 252 12.65 5.41 10.16
C THR A 252 11.31 5.06 9.56
N LEU A 253 10.50 4.29 10.28
CA LEU A 253 9.15 3.96 9.87
C LEU A 253 8.22 5.17 10.04
N THR A 254 7.64 5.62 8.94
CA THR A 254 6.66 6.70 8.87
C THR A 254 5.45 6.28 8.04
N THR A 255 4.34 6.97 8.27
CA THR A 255 3.14 6.96 7.42
C THR A 255 3.37 7.81 6.17
N ALA A 256 2.46 7.76 5.21
CA ALA A 256 2.51 8.62 4.02
C ALA A 256 2.49 10.12 4.39
N GLU A 257 1.86 10.46 5.53
CA GLU A 257 1.82 11.82 6.08
C GLU A 257 3.08 12.17 6.91
N GLY A 258 4.11 11.32 6.91
CA GLY A 258 5.36 11.54 7.64
C GLY A 258 5.27 11.29 9.15
N LYS A 259 4.11 10.87 9.68
CA LYS A 259 3.98 10.56 11.12
C LYS A 259 4.71 9.27 11.46
N PRO A 260 5.36 9.16 12.63
CA PRO A 260 6.00 7.92 13.07
C PRO A 260 5.02 6.74 13.04
N LYS A 261 5.45 5.62 12.46
CA LYS A 261 4.72 4.36 12.43
C LYS A 261 5.44 3.38 13.37
N PRO A 262 4.77 2.88 14.42
CA PRO A 262 5.44 2.07 15.44
C PRO A 262 5.84 0.67 14.96
N TYR A 263 5.21 0.17 13.89
CA TYR A 263 5.37 -1.21 13.45
C TYR A 263 5.09 -1.37 11.96
N ASP A 264 5.98 -2.04 11.23
CA ASP A 264 5.71 -2.62 9.91
C ASP A 264 6.25 -4.05 9.81
N LYS A 265 5.36 -5.02 9.60
CA LYS A 265 5.71 -6.44 9.62
C LYS A 265 6.76 -6.85 8.60
N LYS A 266 6.69 -6.33 7.36
CA LYS A 266 7.66 -6.67 6.33
C LYS A 266 9.00 -6.07 6.72
N PHE A 267 9.01 -4.81 7.16
CA PHE A 267 10.22 -4.14 7.63
C PHE A 267 10.93 -4.92 8.74
N HIS A 268 10.26 -5.15 9.87
CA HIS A 268 10.87 -5.83 11.01
C HIS A 268 11.30 -7.26 10.67
N TYR A 269 10.52 -7.98 9.85
CA TYR A 269 10.91 -9.31 9.38
C TYR A 269 12.21 -9.28 8.59
N TYR A 270 12.28 -8.46 7.54
CA TYR A 270 13.48 -8.42 6.70
C TYR A 270 14.68 -7.80 7.41
N PHE A 271 14.46 -6.87 8.34
CA PHE A 271 15.52 -6.31 9.15
C PHE A 271 16.12 -7.37 10.08
N ALA A 272 15.28 -8.13 10.81
CA ALA A 272 15.74 -9.19 11.69
C ALA A 272 16.50 -10.30 10.94
N GLU A 273 16.01 -10.71 9.77
CA GLU A 273 16.69 -11.70 8.91
C GLU A 273 18.04 -11.16 8.43
N THR A 274 18.10 -9.88 8.04
CA THR A 274 19.34 -9.25 7.58
C THR A 274 20.35 -9.10 8.72
N ALA A 275 19.91 -8.67 9.91
CA ALA A 275 20.72 -8.56 11.11
C ALA A 275 21.32 -9.92 11.51
N SER A 276 20.51 -10.98 11.47
CA SER A 276 20.96 -12.36 11.70
C SER A 276 22.05 -12.77 10.69
N LYS A 277 21.90 -12.40 9.41
CA LYS A 277 22.89 -12.70 8.36
C LYS A 277 24.20 -11.96 8.51
N VAL A 278 24.19 -10.76 9.09
CA VAL A 278 25.40 -9.98 9.38
C VAL A 278 25.94 -10.23 10.80
N THR A 279 25.42 -11.24 11.50
CA THR A 279 25.82 -11.62 12.87
C THR A 279 25.57 -10.56 13.95
N ASP A 280 24.68 -9.60 13.68
CA ASP A 280 24.14 -8.70 14.67
C ASP A 280 22.89 -9.34 15.29
N TYR A 281 23.14 -10.24 16.22
CA TYR A 281 22.08 -11.02 16.85
C TYR A 281 21.27 -10.23 17.88
N GLU A 282 21.80 -9.12 18.41
CA GLU A 282 21.09 -8.24 19.32
C GLU A 282 19.95 -7.52 18.60
N THR A 283 20.28 -6.89 17.46
CA THR A 283 19.26 -6.25 16.62
C THR A 283 18.27 -7.30 16.09
N ALA A 284 18.74 -8.48 15.69
CA ALA A 284 17.84 -9.54 15.25
C ALA A 284 16.83 -9.94 16.35
N GLU A 285 17.29 -10.14 17.59
CA GLU A 285 16.42 -10.43 18.74
C GLU A 285 15.40 -9.31 18.97
N GLU A 286 15.85 -8.05 18.98
CA GLU A 286 15.00 -6.89 19.20
C GLU A 286 13.87 -6.82 18.17
N GLU A 287 14.22 -6.96 16.89
CA GLU A 287 13.27 -6.85 15.78
C GLU A 287 12.26 -8.02 15.77
N TYR A 288 12.69 -9.26 16.04
CA TYR A 288 11.74 -10.36 16.22
C TYR A 288 10.84 -10.17 17.45
N THR A 289 11.36 -9.59 18.54
CA THR A 289 10.57 -9.28 19.74
C THR A 289 9.50 -8.24 19.44
N LYS A 290 9.84 -7.18 18.69
CA LYS A 290 8.87 -6.21 18.18
C LYS A 290 7.77 -6.89 17.36
N MET A 291 8.11 -7.82 16.46
CA MET A 291 7.09 -8.56 15.71
C MET A 291 6.15 -9.36 16.62
N LEU A 292 6.68 -10.01 17.66
CA LEU A 292 5.90 -10.85 18.56
C LEU A 292 5.01 -10.06 19.52
N SER A 293 5.13 -8.73 19.62
CA SER A 293 4.14 -7.92 20.34
C SER A 293 2.88 -7.63 19.52
N PHE A 294 2.88 -7.93 18.21
CA PHE A 294 1.75 -7.75 17.28
C PHE A 294 1.23 -9.08 16.73
N THR A 295 1.00 -10.08 17.59
CA THR A 295 0.63 -11.45 17.18
C THR A 295 -0.67 -11.57 16.37
N ASN A 296 -1.56 -10.58 16.44
CA ASN A 296 -2.81 -10.55 15.68
C ASN A 296 -2.65 -10.09 14.22
N ASP A 297 -1.43 -9.74 13.78
CA ASP A 297 -1.18 -9.34 12.40
C ASP A 297 -1.39 -10.54 11.44
N PRO A 298 -2.15 -10.37 10.33
CA PRO A 298 -2.35 -11.40 9.30
C PRO A 298 -1.06 -12.01 8.73
N PHE A 299 0.09 -11.36 8.84
CA PHE A 299 1.39 -11.92 8.50
C PHE A 299 1.61 -13.29 9.17
N PHE A 300 1.17 -13.45 10.42
CA PHE A 300 1.32 -14.68 11.17
C PHE A 300 0.47 -15.85 10.66
N ALA A 301 -0.46 -15.62 9.73
CA ALA A 301 -1.15 -16.68 9.00
C ALA A 301 -0.22 -17.38 8.01
N THR A 302 0.81 -16.68 7.51
CA THR A 302 1.78 -17.22 6.53
C THR A 302 3.10 -17.65 7.17
N VAL A 303 3.54 -16.93 8.21
CA VAL A 303 4.75 -17.23 8.96
C VAL A 303 4.38 -17.41 10.43
N SER A 304 4.38 -18.64 10.94
CA SER A 304 3.93 -18.93 12.30
C SER A 304 4.68 -18.11 13.35
N SER A 305 3.97 -17.56 14.33
CA SER A 305 4.57 -16.86 15.49
C SER A 305 5.54 -17.73 16.26
N LYS A 306 5.34 -19.05 16.27
CA LYS A 306 6.28 -20.03 16.85
C LYS A 306 7.62 -20.07 16.10
N VAL A 307 7.60 -19.91 14.77
CA VAL A 307 8.82 -19.84 13.96
C VAL A 307 9.60 -18.56 14.28
N ILE A 308 8.92 -17.43 14.36
CA ILE A 308 9.53 -16.14 14.74
C ILE A 308 10.10 -16.20 16.17
N ALA A 309 9.35 -16.76 17.12
CA ALA A 309 9.83 -16.96 18.49
C ALA A 309 11.09 -17.84 18.54
N ARG A 310 11.13 -18.94 17.79
CA ARG A 310 12.33 -19.78 17.70
C ARG A 310 13.52 -19.01 17.12
N ARG A 311 13.32 -18.20 16.07
CA ARG A 311 14.39 -17.38 15.48
C ARG A 311 14.93 -16.36 16.47
N ARG A 312 14.04 -15.67 17.22
CA ARG A 312 14.41 -14.79 18.33
C ARG A 312 15.25 -15.50 19.37
N ASP A 313 14.82 -16.67 19.85
CA ASP A 313 15.52 -17.39 20.93
C ASP A 313 16.90 -17.87 20.48
N ILE A 314 17.06 -18.21 19.20
CA ILE A 314 18.37 -18.53 18.62
C ILE A 314 19.25 -17.28 18.58
N ALA A 315 18.73 -16.15 18.08
CA ALA A 315 19.47 -14.88 18.05
C ALA A 315 19.92 -14.46 19.46
N LYS A 316 19.02 -14.54 20.44
CA LYS A 316 19.31 -14.26 21.85
C LYS A 316 20.51 -15.07 22.38
N LYS A 317 20.50 -16.40 22.16
CA LYS A 317 21.62 -17.26 22.59
C LYS A 317 22.94 -16.88 21.95
N PHE A 318 22.94 -16.50 20.67
CA PHE A 318 24.16 -16.06 20.00
C PHE A 318 24.63 -14.68 20.47
N ALA A 319 23.70 -13.78 20.78
CA ALA A 319 24.01 -12.48 21.38
C ALA A 319 24.67 -12.66 22.76
N GLU A 320 24.08 -13.49 23.62
CA GLU A 320 24.62 -13.84 24.94
C GLU A 320 26.01 -14.46 24.84
N ALA A 321 26.21 -15.46 23.98
CA ALA A 321 27.51 -16.10 23.79
C ALA A 321 28.60 -15.13 23.31
N LYS A 322 28.25 -14.17 22.44
CA LYS A 322 29.19 -13.15 21.95
C LYS A 322 29.57 -12.16 23.05
N ARG A 323 28.65 -11.81 23.95
CA ARG A 323 28.95 -10.95 25.11
C ARG A 323 29.91 -11.63 26.08
N THR A 324 29.64 -12.88 26.47
CA THR A 324 30.53 -13.63 27.37
C THR A 324 31.94 -13.78 26.79
N GLN A 325 32.08 -14.05 25.49
CA GLN A 325 33.41 -14.10 24.85
C GLN A 325 34.16 -12.77 24.89
N LEU A 326 33.45 -11.64 24.81
CA LEU A 326 34.06 -10.31 24.91
C LEU A 326 34.50 -10.03 26.35
N ASP A 327 33.65 -10.34 27.34
CA ASP A 327 33.97 -10.21 28.75
C ASP A 327 35.21 -11.03 29.13
N ASP A 328 35.28 -12.30 28.71
CA ASP A 328 36.45 -13.16 28.92
C ASP A 328 37.73 -12.58 28.27
N SER A 329 37.61 -11.99 27.08
CA SER A 329 38.75 -11.39 26.37
C SER A 329 39.25 -10.07 26.98
N GLU A 330 38.35 -9.30 27.60
CA GLU A 330 38.70 -8.06 28.31
C GLU A 330 39.34 -8.36 29.66
N GLU A 331 38.90 -9.41 30.37
CA GLU A 331 39.55 -9.89 31.60
C GLU A 331 40.97 -10.42 31.35
N GLU A 332 41.21 -11.16 30.25
CA GLU A 332 42.55 -11.63 29.86
C GLU A 332 43.49 -10.48 29.42
N ALA A 333 42.94 -9.37 28.90
CA ALA A 333 43.71 -8.23 28.42
C ALA A 333 44.03 -7.18 29.50
N ALA A 334 43.47 -7.31 30.71
CA ALA A 334 43.78 -6.42 31.82
C ALA A 334 45.23 -6.66 32.31
N PRO A 335 46.12 -5.65 32.32
CA PRO A 335 47.49 -5.84 32.79
C PRO A 335 47.47 -6.27 34.25
N ALA A 336 48.19 -7.35 34.57
CA ALA A 336 48.46 -7.74 35.94
C ALA A 336 49.16 -6.56 36.63
N ASN A 337 48.44 -5.85 37.51
CA ASN A 337 49.03 -4.82 38.35
C ASN A 337 50.01 -5.52 39.30
N GLU A 338 51.30 -5.43 39.01
CA GLU A 338 52.42 -5.74 39.93
C GLU A 338 52.57 -4.66 41.00
#